data_AF-A0A7X7LQ99-F1
#
_entry.id   AF-A0A7X7LQ99-F1
#
_cell.length_a   1.000
_cell.length_b   1.000
_cell.length_c   1.000
_cell.angle_alpha   90.00
_cell.angle_beta   90.00
_cell.angle_gamma   90.00
#
_symmetry.space_group_name_H-M   'P 1'
#
loop_
_entity.id
_entity.type
_entity.pdbx_description
1 polymer ?
#
loop_
_entity_poly.entity_id
_entity_poly.type
_entity_poly.pdbx_seq_one_letter_code
_entity_poly.pdbx_strand_id
1 'polypeptide(L)'
;MKKGMFILISLTIIIFLSLSVFGFLYIMENLQPIYWIAYACLVSAIGIIIIISIFSHRRMASRMQQMQTKFRENKLLERRLVNSEDIALNYLPIGMLIYNDTLQISWANHAAKEIFSNVLIERNLTMVHQELAKTIEKREGRF
;
A
#
# COMPACT_ATOMS: atom_id res chain seq x y z
N MET A 1 -18.92 -1.70 12.12
CA MET A 1 -19.29 -0.37 11.58
C MET A 1 -18.99 0.68 12.65
N LYS A 2 -18.25 1.74 12.34
CA LYS A 2 -17.98 2.81 13.32
C LYS A 2 -19.33 3.40 13.79
N LYS A 3 -19.56 3.50 15.11
CA LYS A 3 -20.82 4.00 15.70
C LYS A 3 -21.31 5.30 15.03
N GLY A 4 -20.40 6.21 14.69
CA GLY A 4 -20.74 7.47 14.01
C GLY A 4 -21.38 7.31 12.62
N MET A 5 -21.00 6.28 11.85
CA MET A 5 -21.58 6.05 10.53
C MET A 5 -23.01 5.47 10.61
N PHE A 6 -23.28 4.66 11.64
CA PHE A 6 -24.63 4.17 11.91
C PHE A 6 -25.54 5.32 12.35
N ILE A 7 -25.04 6.22 13.19
CA ILE A 7 -25.76 7.43 13.62
C ILE A 7 -26.09 8.31 12.41
N LEU A 8 -25.12 8.58 11.53
CA LEU A 8 -25.35 9.38 10.31
C LEU A 8 -26.39 8.76 9.38
N ILE A 9 -26.35 7.44 9.16
CA ILE A 9 -27.35 6.73 8.36
C ILE A 9 -28.74 6.78 9.03
N SER A 10 -28.81 6.61 10.34
CA SER A 10 -30.08 6.72 11.06
C SER A 10 -30.66 8.13 10.99
N LEU A 11 -29.81 9.17 11.07
CA LEU A 11 -30.21 10.56 10.99
C LEU A 11 -30.76 10.91 9.61
N THR A 12 -30.11 10.46 8.52
CA THR A 12 -30.59 10.70 7.16
C THR A 12 -31.92 10.03 6.87
N ILE A 13 -32.14 8.82 7.40
CA ILE A 13 -33.44 8.13 7.29
C ILE A 13 -34.54 8.90 8.05
N ILE A 14 -34.25 9.38 9.25
CA ILE A 14 -35.21 10.15 10.07
C ILE A 14 -35.58 11.48 9.39
N ILE A 15 -34.58 12.20 8.88
CA ILE A 15 -34.81 13.47 8.15
C ILE A 15 -35.64 13.23 6.89
N PHE A 16 -35.37 12.15 6.15
CA PHE A 16 -36.14 11.78 4.97
C PHE A 16 -37.60 11.46 5.31
N LEU A 17 -37.84 10.69 6.37
CA LEU A 17 -39.18 10.38 6.87
C LEU A 17 -39.93 11.65 7.29
N SER A 18 -39.27 12.55 8.03
CA SER A 18 -39.86 13.83 8.44
C SER A 18 -40.26 14.68 7.23
N LEU A 19 -39.36 14.87 6.26
CA LEU A 19 -39.66 15.60 5.03
C LEU A 19 -40.79 14.93 4.23
N SER A 20 -40.84 13.60 4.21
CA SER A 20 -41.86 12.86 3.50
C SER A 20 -43.25 13.02 4.14
N VAL A 21 -43.34 13.11 5.46
CA VAL A 21 -44.60 13.36 6.18
C VAL A 21 -45.02 14.83 6.03
N PHE A 22 -44.10 15.78 6.16
CA PHE A 22 -44.41 17.21 5.98
C PHE A 22 -44.87 17.53 4.55
N GLY A 23 -44.22 16.94 3.54
CA GLY A 23 -44.66 17.11 2.15
C GLY A 23 -46.02 16.49 1.87
N PHE A 24 -46.34 15.36 2.51
CA PHE A 24 -47.66 14.72 2.41
C PHE A 24 -48.77 15.61 3.00
N LEU A 25 -48.54 16.18 4.19
CA LEU A 25 -49.51 17.07 4.85
C LEU A 25 -49.76 18.35 4.05
N TYR A 26 -48.71 18.94 3.47
CA TYR A 26 -48.84 20.16 2.66
C TYR A 26 -49.62 19.94 1.35
N ILE A 27 -49.48 18.76 0.73
CA ILE A 27 -50.17 18.44 -0.53
C ILE A 27 -51.66 18.10 -0.31
N MET A 28 -52.00 17.49 0.83
CA MET A 28 -53.39 17.20 1.23
C MET A 28 -54.27 18.45 1.31
N GLU A 29 -53.70 19.59 1.69
CA GLU A 29 -54.47 20.79 1.99
C GLU A 29 -54.87 21.61 0.75
N ASN A 30 -54.17 21.48 -0.40
CA ASN A 30 -54.29 22.50 -1.46
C ASN A 30 -54.07 22.10 -2.93
N LEU A 31 -53.89 20.83 -3.32
CA LEU A 31 -53.38 20.51 -4.67
C LEU A 31 -54.15 19.44 -5.45
N GLN A 32 -54.25 19.65 -6.77
CA GLN A 32 -54.81 18.72 -7.77
C GLN A 32 -54.13 17.33 -7.73
N PRO A 33 -54.82 16.25 -8.15
CA PRO A 33 -54.30 14.87 -8.11
C PRO A 33 -52.98 14.65 -8.86
N ILE A 34 -52.61 15.52 -9.80
CA ILE A 34 -51.34 15.45 -10.54
C ILE A 34 -50.10 15.62 -9.62
N TYR A 35 -50.22 16.43 -8.56
CA TYR A 35 -49.12 16.71 -7.63
C TYR A 35 -48.82 15.53 -6.70
N TRP A 36 -49.82 14.68 -6.44
CA TRP A 36 -49.64 13.42 -5.71
C TRP A 36 -48.72 12.45 -6.43
N ILE A 37 -48.92 12.30 -7.74
CA ILE A 37 -48.12 11.42 -8.58
C ILE A 37 -46.68 11.93 -8.68
N ALA A 38 -46.50 13.24 -8.87
CA ALA A 38 -45.18 13.86 -8.90
C ALA A 38 -44.43 13.69 -7.57
N TYR A 39 -45.12 13.86 -6.44
CA TYR A 39 -44.55 13.69 -5.11
C TYR A 39 -44.14 12.24 -4.83
N ALA A 40 -45.00 11.27 -5.14
CA ALA A 40 -44.70 9.85 -4.99
C ALA A 40 -43.49 9.43 -5.84
N CYS A 41 -43.37 9.97 -7.06
CA CYS A 41 -42.22 9.75 -7.93
C CYS A 41 -40.92 10.30 -7.30
N LEU A 42 -40.97 11.51 -6.75
CA LEU A 42 -39.81 12.15 -6.12
C LEU A 42 -39.35 11.41 -4.86
N VAL A 43 -40.28 11.04 -3.97
CA VAL A 43 -39.97 10.27 -2.75
C VAL A 43 -39.38 8.90 -3.09
N SER A 44 -39.95 8.20 -4.08
CA SER A 44 -39.42 6.90 -4.50
C SER A 44 -38.02 7.00 -5.12
N ALA A 45 -37.75 8.02 -5.95
CA ALA A 45 -36.44 8.26 -6.53
C ALA A 45 -35.36 8.50 -5.45
N ILE A 46 -35.66 9.35 -4.45
CA ILE A 46 -34.74 9.60 -3.32
C ILE A 46 -34.53 8.31 -2.51
N GLY A 47 -35.59 7.55 -2.25
CA GLY A 47 -35.49 6.26 -1.55
C GLY A 47 -34.55 5.28 -2.24
N ILE A 48 -34.65 5.15 -3.57
CA ILE A 48 -33.78 4.29 -4.38
C ILE A 48 -32.31 4.73 -4.27
N ILE A 49 -32.03 6.02 -4.35
CA ILE A 49 -30.67 6.57 -4.23
C ILE A 49 -30.05 6.22 -2.86
N ILE A 50 -30.81 6.36 -1.78
CA ILE A 50 -30.35 6.03 -0.42
C ILE A 50 -30.00 4.54 -0.32
N ILE A 51 -30.84 3.66 -0.85
CA ILE A 51 -30.61 2.20 -0.83
C ILE A 51 -29.33 1.83 -1.60
N ILE A 52 -29.15 2.39 -2.79
CA ILE A 52 -27.95 2.17 -3.62
C ILE A 52 -26.69 2.62 -2.87
N SER A 53 -26.73 3.79 -2.23
CA SER A 53 -25.62 4.35 -1.46
C SER A 53 -25.18 3.43 -0.32
N ILE A 54 -26.13 2.95 0.49
CA ILE A 54 -25.85 2.05 1.62
C ILE A 54 -25.22 0.74 1.13
N PHE A 55 -25.75 0.16 0.06
CA PHE A 55 -25.28 -1.11 -0.47
C PHE A 55 -23.89 -1.00 -1.11
N SER A 56 -23.64 0.09 -1.84
CA SER A 56 -22.34 0.39 -2.44
C SER A 56 -21.25 0.56 -1.36
N HIS A 57 -21.56 1.29 -0.29
CA HIS A 57 -20.61 1.54 0.80
C HIS A 57 -20.17 0.25 1.50
N ARG A 58 -21.10 -0.70 1.74
CA ARG A 58 -20.76 -2.01 2.31
C ARG A 58 -19.79 -2.80 1.43
N ARG A 59 -20.04 -2.83 0.12
CA ARG A 59 -19.18 -3.54 -0.85
C ARG A 59 -17.77 -2.94 -0.89
N MET A 60 -17.68 -1.61 -0.88
CA MET A 60 -16.40 -0.91 -0.89
C MET A 60 -15.59 -1.16 0.39
N ALA A 61 -16.24 -1.15 1.56
CA ALA A 61 -15.58 -1.44 2.83
C ALA A 61 -14.97 -2.86 2.86
N SER A 62 -15.68 -3.87 2.38
CA SER A 62 -15.17 -5.24 2.32
C SER A 62 -13.97 -5.37 1.36
N ARG A 63 -14.02 -4.71 0.20
CA ARG A 63 -12.88 -4.68 -0.75
C ARG A 63 -11.66 -4.02 -0.12
N MET A 64 -11.86 -2.93 0.60
CA MET A 64 -10.77 -2.23 1.27
C MET A 64 -10.11 -3.10 2.35
N GLN A 65 -10.90 -3.87 3.11
CA GLN A 65 -10.37 -4.82 4.08
C GLN A 65 -9.57 -5.94 3.40
N GLN A 66 -10.06 -6.48 2.28
CA GLN A 66 -9.31 -7.48 1.49
C GLN A 66 -7.98 -6.93 0.98
N MET A 67 -7.97 -5.69 0.48
CA MET A 67 -6.74 -5.02 0.05
C MET A 67 -5.76 -4.85 1.21
N GLN A 68 -6.23 -4.39 2.37
CA GLN A 68 -5.38 -4.23 3.56
C GLN A 68 -4.74 -5.55 4.00
N THR A 69 -5.48 -6.66 3.97
CA THR A 69 -4.94 -7.99 4.28
C THR A 69 -3.84 -8.38 3.29
N LYS A 70 -4.08 -8.22 1.98
CA LYS A 70 -3.08 -8.51 0.94
C LYS A 70 -1.83 -7.66 1.08
N PHE A 71 -1.97 -6.36 1.37
CA PHE A 71 -0.82 -5.48 1.63
C PHE A 71 -0.01 -5.95 2.84
N ARG A 72 -0.67 -6.37 3.91
CA ARG A 72 0.00 -6.90 5.10
C ARG A 72 0.76 -8.19 4.79
N GLU A 73 0.17 -9.08 4.02
CA GLU A 73 0.81 -10.33 3.59
C GLU A 73 2.03 -10.05 2.71
N ASN A 74 1.91 -9.18 1.71
CA ASN A 74 3.04 -8.79 0.85
C ASN A 74 4.18 -8.19 1.66
N LYS A 75 3.89 -7.31 2.62
CA LYS A 75 4.92 -6.72 3.49
C LYS A 75 5.63 -7.76 4.36
N LEU A 76 4.92 -8.81 4.81
CA LEU A 76 5.54 -9.91 5.54
C LEU A 76 6.44 -10.76 4.64
N LEU A 77 6.01 -11.02 3.40
CA LEU A 77 6.81 -11.75 2.42
C LEU A 77 8.08 -10.98 2.04
N GLU A 78 7.96 -9.68 1.79
CA GLU A 78 9.09 -8.79 1.49
C GLU A 78 10.12 -8.79 2.62
N ARG A 79 9.68 -8.65 3.87
CA ARG A 79 10.57 -8.75 5.05
C ARG A 79 11.27 -10.10 5.14
N ARG A 80 10.56 -11.19 4.85
CA ARG A 80 11.16 -12.52 4.84
C ARG A 80 12.17 -12.67 3.71
N LEU A 81 11.90 -12.10 2.55
CA LEU A 81 12.80 -12.16 1.40
C LEU A 81 14.08 -11.38 1.67
N VAL A 82 13.99 -10.16 2.17
CA VAL A 82 15.16 -9.36 2.61
C VAL A 82 15.96 -10.10 3.67
N ASN A 83 15.30 -10.64 4.70
CA ASN A 83 15.99 -11.44 5.71
C ASN A 83 16.65 -12.70 5.12
N SER A 84 15.98 -13.39 4.20
CA SER A 84 16.54 -14.58 3.54
C SER A 84 17.72 -14.24 2.63
N GLU A 85 17.69 -13.08 1.96
CA GLU A 85 18.80 -12.57 1.16
C GLU A 85 19.99 -12.23 2.07
N ASP A 86 19.77 -11.45 3.13
CA ASP A 86 20.80 -11.13 4.11
C ASP A 86 21.37 -12.40 4.78
N ILE A 87 20.53 -13.38 5.11
CA ILE A 87 20.95 -14.68 5.64
C ILE A 87 21.75 -15.44 4.58
N ALA A 88 21.26 -15.57 3.35
CA ALA A 88 21.96 -16.29 2.30
C ALA A 88 23.34 -15.68 1.99
N LEU A 89 23.42 -14.34 1.95
CA LEU A 89 24.67 -13.62 1.73
C LEU A 89 25.65 -13.74 2.91
N ASN A 90 25.16 -13.90 4.14
CA ASN A 90 26.02 -14.06 5.33
C ASN A 90 26.38 -15.52 5.63
N TYR A 91 25.53 -16.50 5.29
CA TYR A 91 25.80 -17.92 5.52
C TYR A 91 26.63 -18.57 4.42
N LEU A 92 26.62 -18.00 3.20
CA LEU A 92 27.54 -18.43 2.16
C LEU A 92 28.94 -17.90 2.48
N PRO A 93 30.00 -18.73 2.46
CA PRO A 93 31.38 -18.31 2.71
C PRO A 93 31.95 -17.56 1.48
N ILE A 94 31.21 -16.56 0.99
CA ILE A 94 31.54 -15.77 -0.20
C ILE A 94 31.90 -14.36 0.25
N GLY A 95 33.16 -13.99 0.02
CA GLY A 95 33.62 -12.62 0.23
C GLY A 95 33.19 -11.73 -0.93
N MET A 96 32.24 -10.81 -0.70
CA MET A 96 31.85 -9.79 -1.66
C MET A 96 32.49 -8.44 -1.33
N LEU A 97 33.01 -7.77 -2.36
CA LEU A 97 33.65 -6.46 -2.29
C LEU A 97 33.11 -5.59 -3.42
N ILE A 98 32.75 -4.35 -3.11
CA ILE A 98 32.37 -3.33 -4.08
C ILE A 98 33.48 -2.29 -4.10
N TYR A 99 33.97 -1.95 -5.29
CA TYR A 99 35.00 -0.95 -5.52
C TYR A 99 34.51 0.13 -6.48
N ASN A 100 35.06 1.33 -6.34
CA ASN A 100 34.80 2.46 -7.23
C ASN A 100 35.79 2.46 -8.41
N ASP A 101 35.59 3.31 -9.41
CA ASP A 101 36.43 3.43 -10.63
C ASP A 101 37.93 3.64 -10.35
N THR A 102 38.28 4.10 -9.14
CA THR A 102 39.67 4.27 -8.67
C THR A 102 40.25 3.03 -7.97
N LEU A 103 39.58 1.87 -8.06
CA LEU A 103 39.88 0.62 -7.36
C LEU A 103 39.86 0.75 -5.82
N GLN A 104 39.16 1.76 -5.29
CA GLN A 104 38.97 1.94 -3.86
C GLN A 104 37.74 1.15 -3.38
N ILE A 105 37.89 0.33 -2.35
CA ILE A 105 36.81 -0.51 -1.81
C ILE A 105 35.83 0.38 -1.03
N SER A 106 34.59 0.47 -1.52
CA SER A 106 33.50 1.25 -0.91
C SER A 106 32.66 0.41 0.05
N TRP A 107 32.54 -0.89 -0.17
CA TRP A 107 31.79 -1.79 0.70
C TRP A 107 32.34 -3.22 0.70
N ALA A 108 32.20 -3.91 1.83
CA ALA A 108 32.65 -5.29 2.02
C ALA A 108 31.71 -6.05 2.96
N ASN A 109 31.32 -7.27 2.60
CA ASN A 109 30.53 -8.15 3.45
C ASN A 109 31.37 -8.72 4.63
N HIS A 110 30.73 -9.23 5.69
CA HIS A 110 31.37 -9.81 6.87
C HIS A 110 32.36 -10.93 6.51
N ALA A 111 31.93 -11.88 5.68
CA ALA A 111 32.79 -12.98 5.22
C ALA A 111 34.06 -12.47 4.50
N ALA A 112 33.97 -11.38 3.73
CA ALA A 112 35.15 -10.80 3.08
C ALA A 112 36.13 -10.20 4.11
N LYS A 113 35.61 -9.51 5.13
CA LYS A 113 36.43 -8.94 6.21
C LYS A 113 37.17 -10.01 6.99
N GLU A 114 36.55 -11.17 7.22
CA GLU A 114 37.19 -12.33 7.85
C GLU A 114 38.27 -12.95 6.93
N ILE A 115 37.94 -13.21 5.66
CA ILE A 115 38.87 -13.83 4.69
C ILE A 115 40.15 -12.99 4.53
N PHE A 116 40.02 -11.67 4.40
CA PHE A 116 41.18 -10.79 4.21
C PHE A 116 41.82 -10.32 5.53
N SER A 117 41.21 -10.66 6.68
CA SER A 117 41.71 -10.37 8.03
C SER A 117 42.19 -8.92 8.22
N ASN A 118 41.57 -7.97 7.53
CA ASN A 118 42.00 -6.57 7.43
C ASN A 118 40.81 -5.61 7.36
N VAL A 119 41.07 -4.33 7.69
CA VAL A 119 40.12 -3.24 7.42
C VAL A 119 40.14 -2.97 5.91
N LEU A 120 39.14 -3.47 5.19
CA LEU A 120 39.05 -3.39 3.73
C LEU A 120 38.45 -2.07 3.23
N ILE A 121 37.59 -1.44 4.03
CA ILE A 121 36.86 -0.23 3.65
C ILE A 121 37.85 0.94 3.48
N GLU A 122 37.69 1.73 2.42
CA GLU A 122 38.54 2.86 2.00
C GLU A 122 39.96 2.50 1.52
N ARG A 123 40.37 1.22 1.55
CA ARG A 123 41.67 0.80 1.01
C ARG A 123 41.62 0.58 -0.50
N ASN A 124 42.74 0.85 -1.15
CA ASN A 124 42.90 0.52 -2.56
C ASN A 124 43.10 -0.99 -2.71
N LEU A 125 42.38 -1.60 -3.64
CA LEU A 125 42.41 -3.04 -3.94
C LEU A 125 43.82 -3.53 -4.27
N THR A 126 44.67 -2.66 -4.84
CA THR A 126 46.09 -2.93 -5.09
C THR A 126 46.90 -3.21 -3.82
N MET A 127 46.55 -2.58 -2.70
CA MET A 127 47.21 -2.81 -1.40
C MET A 127 46.69 -4.04 -0.68
N VAL A 128 45.47 -4.49 -1.01
CA VAL A 128 44.86 -5.69 -0.43
C VAL A 128 45.34 -6.94 -1.17
N HIS A 129 45.32 -6.93 -2.51
CA HIS A 129 45.80 -8.06 -3.31
C HIS A 129 46.21 -7.60 -4.73
N GLN A 130 47.52 -7.48 -4.97
CA GLN A 130 48.07 -6.98 -6.24
C GLN A 130 47.64 -7.79 -7.47
N GLU A 131 47.54 -9.12 -7.34
CA GLU A 131 47.14 -9.99 -8.46
C GLU A 131 45.66 -9.85 -8.82
N LEU A 132 44.82 -9.53 -7.82
CA LEU A 132 43.38 -9.38 -8.00
C LEU A 132 43.08 -8.06 -8.70
N ALA A 133 43.77 -6.98 -8.30
CA ALA A 133 43.73 -5.69 -8.97
C ALA A 133 44.18 -5.77 -10.44
N LYS A 134 45.31 -6.44 -10.71
CA LYS A 134 45.81 -6.64 -12.10
C LYS A 134 44.82 -7.41 -12.98
N THR A 135 44.10 -8.37 -12.42
CA THR A 135 43.11 -9.17 -13.16
C THR A 135 41.86 -8.35 -13.51
N ILE A 136 41.44 -7.47 -12.61
CA ILE A 136 40.31 -6.56 -12.81
C ILE A 136 40.66 -5.48 -13.84
N GLU A 137 41.81 -4.84 -13.70
CA GLU A 137 42.31 -3.83 -14.64
C GLU A 137 42.44 -4.39 -16.07
N LYS A 138 42.89 -5.65 -16.20
CA LYS A 138 42.96 -6.37 -17.49
C LYS A 138 41.58 -6.71 -18.08
N ARG A 139 40.54 -6.83 -17.25
CA ARG A 139 39.16 -7.07 -17.71
C ARG A 139 38.46 -5.77 -18.12
N GLU A 140 38.67 -4.69 -17.39
CA GLU A 140 38.05 -3.39 -17.69
C GLU A 140 38.65 -2.75 -18.96
N GLY A 141 39.94 -2.96 -19.23
CA GLY A 141 40.57 -2.52 -20.49
C GLY A 141 40.16 -3.31 -21.75
N ARG A 142 39.18 -4.22 -21.66
CA ARG A 142 38.66 -5.03 -22.79
C ARG A 142 37.22 -4.68 -23.20
N PHE A 143 36.64 -3.63 -22.63
CA PHE A 143 35.35 -3.07 -23.05
C PHE A 143 35.53 -1.71 -23.70
#